data_AF-A0AAV9N6S6-F1
#
_entry.id   AF-A0AAV9N6S6-F1
#
_cell.length_a   1.000
_cell.length_b   1.000
_cell.length_c   1.000
_cell.angle_alpha   90.00
_cell.angle_beta   90.00
_cell.angle_gamma   90.00
#
_symmetry.space_group_name_H-M   'P 1'
#
loop_
_entity.id
_entity.type
_entity.pdbx_description
1 polymer ?
#
loop_
_entity_poly.entity_id
_entity_poly.type
_entity_poly.pdbx_seq_one_letter_code
_entity_poly.pdbx_strand_id
1 'polypeptide(L)'
;MPGPPNKRQKRDDYQKAQENLKLKRTAQGGNQGEKGNVVLPQKKFYRQRAHANPFSDHMLEYPRSPAEMDWSTHYPAFIGDAAVTSTETASSGIAARHPEVEVADIGCGFGGLLMALSPLIPQTLILGMELRMQVTQYVINKIVALRSQHHDKETSIPGTPTPYQNISALRSNTMKFLPNYFHKGQLSKIFLCFPDPHFKQRKHKARIASAQLNAEYAYVTRPGGMVYTITDVEELSQWMTKHFVGEEAGDAKELWERVSQEELDADPCVKIMSEETEESKKVTRNGGNKHIAVFRRKSNPDWPE
;
A
#
# COMPACT_ATOMS: atom_id res chain seq x y z
N MET A 1 -14.30 -23.48 38.14
CA MET A 1 -13.56 -22.27 37.72
C MET A 1 -13.22 -22.42 36.24
N PRO A 2 -13.78 -21.62 35.33
CA PRO A 2 -13.33 -21.61 33.93
C PRO A 2 -11.83 -21.26 33.90
N GLY A 3 -11.04 -22.04 33.17
CA GLY A 3 -9.58 -21.86 33.07
C GLY A 3 -9.19 -20.52 32.44
N PRO A 4 -7.90 -20.14 32.49
CA PRO A 4 -7.44 -18.89 31.90
C PRO A 4 -7.76 -18.82 30.40
N PRO A 5 -8.15 -17.65 29.86
CA PRO A 5 -8.59 -17.53 28.47
C PRO A 5 -7.48 -17.92 27.50
N ASN A 6 -7.86 -18.69 26.48
CA ASN A 6 -6.93 -19.15 25.46
C ASN A 6 -6.51 -18.00 24.51
N LYS A 7 -5.47 -18.22 23.68
CA LYS A 7 -4.92 -17.18 22.79
C LYS A 7 -5.95 -16.59 21.83
N ARG A 8 -6.95 -17.38 21.40
CA ARG A 8 -8.01 -16.94 20.49
C ARG A 8 -9.01 -16.04 21.23
N GLN A 9 -9.47 -16.46 22.40
CA GLN A 9 -10.37 -15.67 23.26
C GLN A 9 -9.76 -14.30 23.58
N LYS A 10 -8.48 -14.26 24.03
CA LYS A 10 -7.78 -12.99 24.31
C LYS A 10 -7.74 -12.03 23.11
N ARG A 11 -7.68 -12.57 21.88
CA ARG A 11 -7.71 -11.76 20.66
C ARG A 11 -9.11 -11.24 20.38
N ASP A 12 -10.09 -12.13 20.42
CA ASP A 12 -11.47 -11.79 20.10
C ASP A 12 -12.00 -10.76 21.12
N ASP A 13 -11.62 -10.88 22.40
CA ASP A 13 -11.91 -9.90 23.45
C ASP A 13 -11.24 -8.55 23.18
N TYR A 14 -9.97 -8.55 22.75
CA TYR A 14 -9.26 -7.32 22.39
C TYR A 14 -9.91 -6.62 21.19
N GLN A 15 -10.33 -7.38 20.18
CA GLN A 15 -11.00 -6.83 18.99
C GLN A 15 -12.37 -6.24 19.35
N LYS A 16 -13.18 -6.96 20.14
CA LYS A 16 -14.46 -6.45 20.66
C LYS A 16 -14.26 -5.19 21.50
N ALA A 17 -13.23 -5.14 22.34
CA ALA A 17 -12.93 -3.95 23.13
C ALA A 17 -12.58 -2.75 22.23
N GLN A 18 -11.82 -2.96 21.15
CA GLN A 18 -11.48 -1.92 20.18
C GLN A 18 -12.71 -1.45 19.37
N GLU A 19 -13.59 -2.36 18.94
CA GLU A 19 -14.84 -2.02 18.26
C GLU A 19 -15.80 -1.26 19.17
N ASN A 20 -15.95 -1.70 20.42
CA ASN A 20 -16.76 -0.98 21.41
C ASN A 20 -16.22 0.42 21.69
N LEU A 21 -14.89 0.59 21.73
CA LEU A 21 -14.26 1.92 21.85
C LEU A 21 -14.53 2.79 20.62
N LYS A 22 -14.52 2.21 19.41
CA LYS A 22 -14.89 2.94 18.17
C LYS A 22 -16.36 3.34 18.19
N LEU A 23 -17.28 2.41 18.45
CA LEU A 23 -18.73 2.65 18.49
C LEU A 23 -19.12 3.71 19.52
N LYS A 24 -18.53 3.67 20.73
CA LYS A 24 -18.75 4.69 21.75
C LYS A 24 -18.34 6.09 21.28
N ARG A 25 -17.24 6.20 20.54
CA ARG A 25 -16.78 7.48 19.96
C ARG A 25 -17.70 7.97 18.85
N THR A 26 -18.23 7.07 18.01
CA THR A 26 -19.18 7.44 16.95
C THR A 26 -20.54 7.85 17.52
N ALA A 27 -21.00 7.19 18.59
CA ALA A 27 -22.29 7.44 19.22
C ALA A 27 -22.33 8.71 20.11
N GLN A 28 -21.19 9.16 20.63
CA GLN A 28 -21.10 10.39 21.45
C GLN A 28 -21.07 11.70 20.64
N GLY A 29 -21.24 11.66 19.32
CA GLY A 29 -21.50 12.84 18.49
C GLY A 29 -20.53 14.00 18.73
N GLY A 30 -19.29 13.88 18.26
CA GLY A 30 -18.40 15.04 18.03
C GLY A 30 -18.16 16.02 19.19
N ASN A 31 -18.48 15.68 20.44
CA ASN A 31 -18.25 16.60 21.55
C ASN A 31 -16.76 16.54 21.94
N GLN A 32 -16.05 17.64 21.71
CA GLN A 32 -14.59 17.84 21.81
C GLN A 32 -13.98 17.67 23.22
N GLY A 33 -14.62 16.94 24.14
CA GLY A 33 -14.26 16.92 25.56
C GLY A 33 -13.40 15.75 26.05
N GLU A 34 -13.46 14.57 25.43
CA GLU A 34 -12.68 13.42 25.89
C GLU A 34 -11.57 13.07 24.89
N LYS A 35 -10.38 13.66 25.11
CA LYS A 35 -9.09 13.29 24.49
C LYS A 35 -8.65 11.87 24.92
N GLY A 36 -9.49 10.87 24.68
CA GLY A 36 -9.10 9.48 24.85
C GLY A 36 -8.10 9.10 23.77
N ASN A 37 -6.80 9.23 24.05
CA ASN A 37 -5.70 8.87 23.13
C ASN A 37 -6.01 7.56 22.41
N VAL A 38 -6.16 7.61 21.08
CA VAL A 38 -6.33 6.40 20.28
C VAL A 38 -5.05 5.59 20.39
N VAL A 39 -5.11 4.48 21.12
CA VAL A 39 -3.95 3.63 21.39
C VAL A 39 -3.56 2.87 20.13
N LEU A 40 -2.26 2.77 19.86
CA LEU A 40 -1.75 1.99 18.75
C LEU A 40 -2.17 0.50 18.89
N PRO A 41 -2.61 -0.14 17.81
CA PRO A 41 -2.96 -1.55 17.86
C PRO A 41 -1.73 -2.40 18.16
N GLN A 42 -1.91 -3.50 18.89
CA GLN A 42 -0.81 -4.43 19.21
C GLN A 42 -0.80 -5.62 18.26
N LYS A 43 0.28 -5.79 17.49
CA LYS A 43 0.43 -6.83 16.43
C LYS A 43 0.08 -8.24 16.89
N LYS A 44 0.40 -8.58 18.16
CA LYS A 44 0.15 -9.91 18.74
C LYS A 44 -1.33 -10.35 18.66
N PHE A 45 -2.26 -9.40 18.62
CA PHE A 45 -3.70 -9.65 18.49
C PHE A 45 -4.21 -9.66 17.04
N TYR A 46 -3.34 -9.49 16.05
CA TYR A 46 -3.72 -9.50 14.62
C TYR A 46 -2.95 -10.57 13.84
N ARG A 47 -2.39 -11.56 14.56
CA ARG A 47 -1.57 -12.60 13.96
C ARG A 47 -2.41 -13.58 13.14
N GLN A 48 -2.18 -13.57 11.83
CA GLN A 48 -2.65 -14.54 10.85
C GLN A 48 -1.47 -15.37 10.32
N ARG A 49 -1.75 -16.47 9.58
CA ARG A 49 -0.71 -17.17 8.80
C ARG A 49 -0.01 -16.18 7.87
N ALA A 50 1.29 -16.34 7.71
CA ALA A 50 2.11 -15.45 6.89
C ALA A 50 1.62 -15.39 5.44
N HIS A 51 1.14 -16.52 4.92
CA HIS A 51 0.74 -16.67 3.52
C HIS A 51 -0.77 -16.83 3.39
N ALA A 52 -1.35 -16.19 2.38
CA ALA A 52 -2.70 -16.42 1.90
C ALA A 52 -2.63 -16.96 0.47
N ASN A 53 -3.53 -17.86 0.10
CA ASN A 53 -3.59 -18.37 -1.27
C ASN A 53 -4.22 -17.28 -2.15
N PRO A 54 -3.52 -16.70 -3.15
CA PRO A 54 -4.12 -15.71 -4.03
C PRO A 54 -5.22 -16.30 -4.92
N PHE A 55 -5.25 -17.63 -5.11
CA PHE A 55 -6.24 -18.29 -5.96
C PHE A 55 -7.51 -18.71 -5.25
N SER A 56 -7.56 -18.67 -3.91
CA SER A 56 -8.79 -19.03 -3.20
C SER A 56 -9.87 -17.98 -3.41
N ASP A 57 -11.12 -18.40 -3.25
CA ASP A 57 -12.27 -17.51 -3.21
C ASP A 57 -12.27 -16.76 -1.88
N HIS A 58 -11.84 -15.50 -1.97
CA HIS A 58 -11.95 -14.56 -0.88
C HIS A 58 -13.20 -13.72 -1.10
N MET A 59 -14.04 -13.57 -0.09
CA MET A 59 -15.05 -12.51 -0.06
C MET A 59 -14.31 -11.17 0.02
N LEU A 60 -14.06 -10.57 -1.15
CA LEU A 60 -13.43 -9.27 -1.34
C LEU A 60 -14.43 -8.38 -2.07
N GLU A 61 -14.56 -7.16 -1.57
CA GLU A 61 -15.21 -6.08 -2.32
C GLU A 61 -14.13 -5.39 -3.15
N TYR A 62 -14.45 -5.15 -4.41
CA TYR A 62 -13.59 -4.46 -5.37
C TYR A 62 -14.48 -3.68 -6.34
N PRO A 63 -14.04 -2.51 -6.81
CA PRO A 63 -14.82 -1.70 -7.75
C PRO A 63 -14.92 -2.42 -9.10
N ARG A 64 -16.00 -2.19 -9.86
CA ARG A 64 -16.13 -2.78 -11.21
C ARG A 64 -15.16 -2.16 -12.20
N SER A 65 -14.83 -0.88 -12.01
CA SER A 65 -13.81 -0.15 -12.76
C SER A 65 -13.16 0.91 -11.87
N PRO A 66 -11.99 1.45 -12.25
CA PRO A 66 -11.31 2.48 -11.46
C PRO A 66 -12.18 3.72 -11.20
N ALA A 67 -13.07 4.06 -12.13
CA ALA A 67 -14.00 5.19 -11.99
C ALA A 67 -15.04 5.01 -10.87
N GLU A 68 -15.29 3.77 -10.44
CA GLU A 68 -16.21 3.47 -9.32
C GLU A 68 -15.48 3.42 -7.96
N MET A 69 -14.16 3.61 -7.92
CA MET A 69 -13.41 3.58 -6.68
C MET A 69 -13.50 4.93 -5.95
N ASP A 70 -14.18 4.95 -4.82
CA ASP A 70 -14.29 6.14 -3.98
C ASP A 70 -13.12 6.27 -2.99
N TRP A 71 -12.12 7.07 -3.37
CA TRP A 71 -10.97 7.38 -2.51
C TRP A 71 -11.28 8.35 -1.37
N SER A 72 -12.44 9.01 -1.37
CA SER A 72 -12.80 10.03 -0.38
C SER A 72 -12.80 9.48 1.04
N THR A 73 -13.32 8.27 1.21
CA THR A 73 -13.39 7.55 2.49
C THR A 73 -12.00 7.23 3.08
N HIS A 74 -11.00 7.08 2.23
CA HIS A 74 -9.63 6.77 2.61
C HIS A 74 -8.81 8.04 2.95
N TYR A 75 -9.06 9.13 2.23
CA TYR A 75 -8.27 10.37 2.29
C TYR A 75 -9.14 11.62 2.51
N PRO A 76 -9.92 11.69 3.61
CA PRO A 76 -10.87 12.78 3.82
C PRO A 76 -10.20 14.17 3.90
N ALA A 77 -8.96 14.25 4.42
CA ALA A 77 -8.23 15.51 4.52
C ALA A 77 -7.70 16.05 3.18
N PHE A 78 -7.86 15.30 2.08
CA PHE A 78 -7.45 15.69 0.73
C PHE A 78 -8.64 16.07 -0.17
N ILE A 79 -9.85 16.06 0.40
CA ILE A 79 -11.05 16.57 -0.26
C ILE A 79 -11.17 18.02 0.19
N GLY A 80 -11.00 18.97 -0.73
CA GLY A 80 -11.25 20.38 -0.40
C GLY A 80 -12.71 20.61 -0.02
N ASP A 81 -12.99 21.67 0.76
CA ASP A 81 -14.36 22.10 1.11
C ASP A 81 -15.26 22.37 -0.11
N ALA A 82 -14.66 22.53 -1.30
CA ALA A 82 -15.36 22.73 -2.57
C ALA A 82 -16.23 21.54 -3.03
N ALA A 83 -16.03 20.33 -2.49
CA ALA A 83 -16.87 19.18 -2.86
C ALA A 83 -18.28 19.21 -2.24
N VAL A 84 -18.52 20.07 -1.24
CA VAL A 84 -19.81 20.16 -0.54
C VAL A 84 -20.77 21.18 -1.19
N THR A 85 -20.28 22.01 -2.14
CA THR A 85 -21.06 23.10 -2.75
C THR A 85 -21.26 22.99 -4.27
N SER A 86 -20.88 21.88 -4.90
CA SER A 86 -21.13 21.66 -6.34
C SER A 86 -22.52 21.08 -6.60
N THR A 87 -23.57 21.85 -6.30
CA THR A 87 -24.85 21.72 -7.01
C THR A 87 -25.07 22.80 -8.06
N GLU A 88 -24.35 23.93 -8.08
CA GLU A 88 -24.58 24.95 -9.11
C GLU A 88 -23.28 25.67 -9.50
N THR A 89 -23.15 25.97 -10.80
CA THR A 89 -22.12 26.79 -11.48
C THR A 89 -20.79 26.12 -11.88
N ALA A 90 -20.85 25.35 -12.96
CA ALA A 90 -19.72 25.09 -13.84
C ALA A 90 -19.37 26.34 -14.66
N SER A 91 -18.47 27.20 -14.16
CA SER A 91 -17.84 28.27 -14.98
C SER A 91 -16.54 28.81 -14.36
N SER A 92 -15.57 27.95 -14.07
CA SER A 92 -14.14 28.32 -14.01
C SER A 92 -13.29 27.06 -14.08
N GLY A 93 -12.44 26.94 -15.11
CA GLY A 93 -11.79 25.71 -15.58
C GLY A 93 -10.68 25.10 -14.73
N ILE A 94 -10.88 24.95 -13.43
CA ILE A 94 -10.09 24.02 -12.61
C ILE A 94 -11.09 23.13 -11.88
N ALA A 95 -11.53 22.06 -12.54
CA ALA A 95 -12.30 21.01 -11.88
C ALA A 95 -11.47 20.52 -10.68
N ALA A 96 -12.05 20.60 -9.48
CA ALA A 96 -11.44 20.05 -8.28
C ALA A 96 -11.17 18.56 -8.54
N ARG A 97 -9.90 18.20 -8.78
CA ARG A 97 -9.52 16.81 -9.04
C ARG A 97 -9.76 16.03 -7.76
N HIS A 98 -10.53 14.95 -7.86
CA HIS A 98 -10.67 14.02 -6.76
C HIS A 98 -9.30 13.48 -6.35
N PRO A 99 -9.08 13.19 -5.06
CA PRO A 99 -7.82 12.61 -4.59
C PRO A 99 -7.55 11.29 -5.33
N GLU A 100 -6.43 11.23 -6.07
CA GLU A 100 -5.98 10.01 -6.74
C GLU A 100 -4.76 9.43 -6.03
N VAL A 101 -4.78 8.11 -5.81
CA VAL A 101 -3.62 7.37 -5.31
C VAL A 101 -2.53 7.36 -6.38
N GLU A 102 -1.31 7.72 -6.00
CA GLU A 102 -0.15 7.68 -6.89
C GLU A 102 0.88 6.62 -6.48
N VAL A 103 0.84 6.14 -5.23
CA VAL A 103 1.77 5.15 -4.71
C VAL A 103 1.01 3.93 -4.18
N ALA A 104 1.41 2.74 -4.62
CA ALA A 104 0.87 1.47 -4.13
C ALA A 104 1.95 0.62 -3.46
N ASP A 105 1.71 0.17 -2.23
CA ASP A 105 2.50 -0.85 -1.53
C ASP A 105 1.76 -2.19 -1.58
N ILE A 106 2.17 -3.06 -2.51
CA ILE A 106 1.50 -4.33 -2.78
C ILE A 106 2.04 -5.40 -1.85
N GLY A 107 1.15 -6.00 -1.05
CA GLY A 107 1.54 -6.89 0.02
C GLY A 107 2.15 -6.14 1.21
N CYS A 108 1.58 -4.98 1.57
CA CYS A 108 2.15 -4.03 2.54
C CYS A 108 2.40 -4.59 3.96
N GLY A 109 1.89 -5.79 4.27
CA GLY A 109 2.05 -6.42 5.57
C GLY A 109 1.52 -5.51 6.68
N PHE A 110 2.33 -5.31 7.73
CA PHE A 110 1.96 -4.43 8.86
C PHE A 110 2.15 -2.93 8.57
N GLY A 111 2.32 -2.53 7.31
CA GLY A 111 2.28 -1.16 6.82
C GLY A 111 3.54 -0.33 7.11
N GLY A 112 4.64 -0.95 7.54
CA GLY A 112 5.86 -0.23 7.95
C GLY A 112 6.35 0.77 6.90
N LEU A 113 6.31 0.39 5.62
CA LEU A 113 6.68 1.27 4.51
C LEU A 113 5.76 2.50 4.43
N LEU A 114 4.44 2.31 4.50
CA LEU A 114 3.45 3.39 4.47
C LEU A 114 3.75 4.45 5.54
N MET A 115 3.97 4.02 6.78
CA MET A 115 4.27 4.95 7.88
C MET A 115 5.58 5.72 7.68
N ALA A 116 6.56 5.14 6.99
CA ALA A 116 7.83 5.79 6.73
C ALA A 116 7.78 6.73 5.51
N LEU A 117 7.06 6.36 4.45
CA LEU A 117 6.90 7.19 3.26
C LEU A 117 5.97 8.39 3.49
N SER A 118 4.95 8.24 4.34
CA SER A 118 3.97 9.31 4.62
C SER A 118 4.59 10.69 4.90
N PRO A 119 5.54 10.84 5.85
CA PRO A 119 6.16 12.14 6.11
C PRO A 119 7.17 12.57 5.03
N LEU A 120 7.70 11.65 4.21
CA LEU A 120 8.65 11.97 3.14
C LEU A 120 7.96 12.64 1.94
N ILE A 121 6.75 12.17 1.59
CA ILE A 121 5.97 12.65 0.45
C ILE A 121 4.55 13.03 0.88
N PRO A 122 4.39 14.06 1.74
CA PRO A 122 3.13 14.34 2.45
C PRO A 122 1.97 14.75 1.54
N GLN A 123 2.24 15.20 0.31
CA GLN A 123 1.22 15.57 -0.67
C GLN A 123 0.75 14.40 -1.53
N THR A 124 1.48 13.28 -1.53
CA THR A 124 1.21 12.14 -2.39
C THR A 124 0.39 11.11 -1.64
N LEU A 125 -0.69 10.64 -2.26
CA LEU A 125 -1.54 9.60 -1.69
C LEU A 125 -0.94 8.20 -1.89
N ILE A 126 -0.86 7.46 -0.79
CA ILE A 126 -0.19 6.16 -0.71
C ILE A 126 -1.19 5.13 -0.19
N LEU A 127 -1.31 4.00 -0.89
CA LEU A 127 -2.22 2.91 -0.54
C LEU A 127 -1.45 1.61 -0.26
N GLY A 128 -1.65 1.03 0.92
CA GLY A 128 -1.26 -0.34 1.20
C GLY A 128 -2.33 -1.32 0.72
N MET A 129 -1.96 -2.33 -0.05
CA MET A 129 -2.86 -3.40 -0.49
C MET A 129 -2.43 -4.72 0.12
N GLU A 130 -3.29 -5.35 0.91
CA GLU A 130 -2.96 -6.60 1.62
C GLU A 130 -4.11 -7.60 1.55
N LEU A 131 -3.79 -8.87 1.29
CA LEU A 131 -4.80 -9.91 1.11
C LEU A 131 -5.37 -10.42 2.44
N ARG A 132 -4.55 -10.39 3.50
CA ARG A 132 -4.84 -10.94 4.83
C ARG A 132 -5.65 -9.96 5.67
N MET A 133 -6.93 -10.26 5.84
CA MET A 133 -7.90 -9.45 6.60
C MET A 133 -7.39 -8.95 7.96
N GLN A 134 -6.82 -9.82 8.80
CA GLN A 134 -6.37 -9.39 10.14
C GLN A 134 -5.18 -8.42 10.07
N VAL A 135 -4.32 -8.60 9.08
CA VAL A 135 -3.15 -7.74 8.87
C VAL A 135 -3.61 -6.39 8.31
N THR A 136 -4.48 -6.37 7.31
CA THR A 136 -5.08 -5.12 6.80
C THR A 136 -5.79 -4.35 7.91
N GLN A 137 -6.59 -5.02 8.74
CA GLN A 137 -7.31 -4.37 9.84
C GLN A 137 -6.35 -3.75 10.88
N TYR A 138 -5.22 -4.40 11.14
CA TYR A 138 -4.17 -3.82 11.98
C TYR A 138 -3.64 -2.51 11.39
N VAL A 139 -3.33 -2.51 10.09
CA VAL A 139 -2.79 -1.33 9.40
C VAL A 139 -3.78 -0.18 9.44
N ILE A 140 -5.05 -0.43 9.11
CA ILE A 140 -6.12 0.58 9.17
C ILE A 140 -6.21 1.16 10.59
N ASN A 141 -6.24 0.31 11.62
CA ASN A 141 -6.33 0.78 13.01
C ASN A 141 -5.09 1.58 13.43
N LYS A 142 -3.90 1.21 12.92
CA LYS A 142 -2.64 1.92 13.19
C LYS A 142 -2.64 3.30 12.53
N ILE A 143 -3.10 3.40 11.27
CA ILE A 143 -3.23 4.67 10.56
C ILE A 143 -4.20 5.60 11.29
N VAL A 144 -5.36 5.10 11.71
CA VAL A 144 -6.34 5.89 12.49
C VAL A 144 -5.73 6.41 13.79
N ALA A 145 -5.00 5.56 14.52
CA ALA A 145 -4.32 5.96 15.74
C ALA A 145 -3.26 7.05 15.50
N LEU A 146 -2.45 6.89 14.45
CA LEU A 146 -1.41 7.84 14.08
C LEU A 146 -1.98 9.19 13.64
N ARG A 147 -3.03 9.20 12.81
CA ARG A 147 -3.75 10.43 12.42
C ARG A 147 -4.27 11.17 13.65
N SER A 148 -4.89 10.47 14.60
CA SER A 148 -5.39 11.07 15.84
C SER A 148 -4.27 11.62 16.74
N GLN A 149 -3.15 10.90 16.88
CA GLN A 149 -2.02 11.34 17.69
C GLN A 149 -1.25 12.54 17.09
N HIS A 150 -1.47 12.83 15.81
CA HIS A 150 -0.77 13.89 15.07
C HIS A 150 -1.72 15.00 14.56
N HIS A 151 -2.99 15.02 14.99
CA HIS A 151 -3.97 15.98 14.49
C HIS A 151 -3.65 17.44 14.81
N ASP A 152 -3.02 17.71 15.96
CA ASP A 152 -2.62 19.05 16.39
C ASP A 152 -1.22 19.46 15.88
N LYS A 153 -0.53 18.59 15.13
CA LYS A 153 0.83 18.89 14.67
C LYS A 153 0.78 19.72 13.39
N GLU A 154 1.36 20.90 13.46
CA GLU A 154 1.65 21.70 12.28
C GLU A 154 2.56 20.94 11.32
N THR A 155 2.30 21.15 10.03
CA THR A 155 3.14 20.64 8.96
C THR A 155 4.19 21.67 8.60
N SER A 156 5.40 21.21 8.27
CA SER A 156 6.48 22.08 7.82
C SER A 156 6.21 22.71 6.45
N ILE A 157 5.25 22.18 5.70
CA ILE A 157 4.88 22.64 4.36
C ILE A 157 3.47 23.23 4.41
N PRO A 158 3.31 24.55 4.19
CA PRO A 158 1.99 25.20 4.13
C PRO A 158 1.05 24.51 3.14
N GLY A 159 -0.22 24.35 3.54
CA GLY A 159 -1.25 23.70 2.70
C GLY A 159 -1.19 22.18 2.67
N THR A 160 -0.28 21.54 3.42
CA THR A 160 -0.28 20.07 3.55
C THR A 160 -1.10 19.60 4.74
N PRO A 161 -1.92 18.53 4.58
CA PRO A 161 -2.64 17.92 5.69
C PRO A 161 -1.68 17.40 6.77
N THR A 162 -2.17 17.32 8.01
CA THR A 162 -1.42 16.80 9.17
C THR A 162 -0.77 15.44 8.85
N PRO A 163 0.29 15.02 9.56
CA PRO A 163 0.96 13.76 9.28
C PRO A 163 0.02 12.55 9.19
N TYR A 164 0.35 11.59 8.31
CA TYR A 164 -0.38 10.34 8.08
C TYR A 164 -1.78 10.44 7.46
N GLN A 165 -2.21 11.64 7.06
CA GLN A 165 -3.46 11.81 6.33
C GLN A 165 -3.38 11.26 4.89
N ASN A 166 -2.17 11.17 4.32
CA ASN A 166 -1.92 10.73 2.96
C ASN A 166 -1.72 9.21 2.78
N ILE A 167 -1.81 8.42 3.86
CA ILE A 167 -1.70 6.95 3.80
C ILE A 167 -3.02 6.28 4.14
N SER A 168 -3.31 5.19 3.44
CA SER A 168 -4.45 4.32 3.74
C SER A 168 -4.09 2.86 3.47
N ALA A 169 -4.99 1.93 3.81
CA ALA A 169 -4.85 0.52 3.47
C ALA A 169 -6.19 -0.10 3.09
N LEU A 170 -6.12 -1.06 2.17
CA LEU A 170 -7.25 -1.77 1.60
C LEU A 170 -6.97 -3.28 1.59
N ARG A 171 -8.03 -4.07 1.83
CA ARG A 171 -7.94 -5.52 1.65
C ARG A 171 -8.19 -5.86 0.19
N SER A 172 -7.18 -6.36 -0.51
CA SER A 172 -7.30 -6.63 -1.95
C SER A 172 -6.41 -7.78 -2.41
N ASN A 173 -6.79 -8.38 -3.53
CA ASN A 173 -5.97 -9.31 -4.28
C ASN A 173 -5.47 -8.64 -5.56
N THR A 174 -4.27 -8.09 -5.50
CA THR A 174 -3.66 -7.38 -6.62
C THR A 174 -3.36 -8.29 -7.80
N MET A 175 -3.22 -9.61 -7.60
CA MET A 175 -3.04 -10.55 -8.70
C MET A 175 -4.31 -10.77 -9.55
N LYS A 176 -5.46 -10.27 -9.08
CA LYS A 176 -6.75 -10.44 -9.78
C LYS A 176 -7.37 -9.12 -10.21
N PHE A 177 -7.17 -8.07 -9.41
CA PHE A 177 -8.00 -6.86 -9.49
C PHE A 177 -7.20 -5.57 -9.53
N LEU A 178 -5.88 -5.59 -9.73
CA LEU A 178 -5.10 -4.36 -9.75
C LEU A 178 -5.63 -3.31 -10.75
N PRO A 179 -5.98 -3.68 -12.01
CA PRO A 179 -6.54 -2.74 -12.97
C PRO A 179 -7.98 -2.28 -12.66
N ASN A 180 -8.66 -2.91 -11.70
CA ASN A 180 -9.97 -2.45 -11.24
C ASN A 180 -9.86 -1.23 -10.32
N TYR A 181 -8.74 -1.06 -9.61
CA TYR A 181 -8.54 0.05 -8.67
C TYR A 181 -7.93 1.30 -9.30
N PHE A 182 -7.13 1.12 -10.35
CA PHE A 182 -6.29 2.19 -10.88
C PHE A 182 -6.51 2.41 -12.37
N HIS A 183 -6.64 3.68 -12.75
CA HIS A 183 -6.65 4.08 -14.15
C HIS A 183 -5.30 3.78 -14.83
N LYS A 184 -5.30 3.75 -16.17
CA LYS A 184 -4.07 3.64 -16.95
C LYS A 184 -3.13 4.79 -16.58
N GLY A 185 -1.90 4.45 -16.19
CA GLY A 185 -0.88 5.44 -15.82
C GLY A 185 -1.15 6.22 -14.53
N GLN A 186 -2.09 5.79 -13.68
CA GLN A 186 -2.39 6.52 -12.45
C GLN A 186 -1.21 6.54 -11.47
N LEU A 187 -0.48 5.42 -11.34
CA LEU A 187 0.57 5.26 -10.33
C LEU A 187 1.91 5.81 -10.82
N SER A 188 2.64 6.49 -9.92
CA SER A 188 4.05 6.85 -10.10
C SER A 188 5.00 5.85 -9.44
N LYS A 189 4.56 5.15 -8.38
CA LYS A 189 5.39 4.19 -7.65
C LYS A 189 4.61 2.95 -7.23
N ILE A 190 5.18 1.79 -7.45
CA ILE A 190 4.69 0.51 -6.92
C ILE A 190 5.81 -0.12 -6.08
N PHE A 191 5.50 -0.58 -4.89
CA PHE A 191 6.45 -1.29 -4.02
C PHE A 191 6.06 -2.76 -3.87
N LEU A 192 7.03 -3.64 -4.11
CA LEU A 192 6.97 -5.09 -3.93
C LEU A 192 8.02 -5.48 -2.89
N CYS A 193 7.70 -5.28 -1.61
CA CYS A 193 8.65 -5.46 -0.51
C CYS A 193 8.54 -6.86 0.11
N PHE A 194 9.61 -7.64 0.01
CA PHE A 194 9.71 -9.01 0.54
C PHE A 194 8.52 -9.90 0.14
N PRO A 195 8.19 -9.98 -1.17
CA PRO A 195 7.12 -10.85 -1.63
C PRO A 195 7.45 -12.32 -1.32
N ASP A 196 6.41 -13.16 -1.19
CA ASP A 196 6.61 -14.58 -0.89
C ASP A 196 7.40 -15.28 -2.03
N PRO A 197 8.56 -15.88 -1.73
CA PRO A 197 9.39 -16.55 -2.73
C PRO A 197 8.75 -17.80 -3.31
N HIS A 198 7.78 -18.42 -2.63
CA HIS A 198 7.11 -19.64 -3.09
C HIS A 198 8.05 -20.71 -3.66
N PHE A 199 9.11 -21.08 -2.93
CA PHE A 199 10.23 -21.95 -3.35
C PHE A 199 9.91 -23.26 -4.10
N LYS A 200 8.68 -23.77 -4.01
CA LYS A 200 8.29 -24.99 -4.71
C LYS A 200 7.82 -24.62 -6.11
N GLN A 201 8.41 -25.20 -7.15
CA GLN A 201 8.08 -24.92 -8.57
C GLN A 201 6.57 -24.86 -8.87
N ARG A 202 5.80 -25.83 -8.35
CA ARG A 202 4.31 -25.86 -8.48
C ARG A 202 3.58 -24.63 -7.91
N LYS A 203 4.25 -23.81 -7.11
CA LYS A 203 3.75 -22.59 -6.49
C LYS A 203 4.27 -21.32 -7.15
N HIS A 204 5.15 -21.39 -8.15
CA HIS A 204 5.71 -20.19 -8.80
C HIS A 204 4.63 -19.31 -9.43
N LYS A 205 3.50 -19.89 -9.87
CA LYS A 205 2.34 -19.13 -10.33
C LYS A 205 1.77 -18.12 -9.31
N ALA A 206 2.03 -18.34 -8.02
CA ALA A 206 1.60 -17.44 -6.95
C ALA A 206 2.61 -16.30 -6.67
N ARG A 207 3.76 -16.27 -7.37
CA ARG A 207 4.72 -15.16 -7.26
C ARG A 207 4.09 -13.90 -7.86
N ILE A 208 4.36 -12.77 -7.21
CA ILE A 208 3.83 -11.45 -7.61
C ILE A 208 4.53 -10.87 -8.86
N ALA A 209 5.59 -11.54 -9.33
CA ALA A 209 6.30 -11.21 -10.56
C ALA A 209 6.09 -12.33 -11.59
N SER A 210 5.40 -11.98 -12.67
CA SER A 210 5.12 -12.81 -13.84
C SER A 210 4.93 -11.89 -15.06
N ALA A 211 5.04 -12.42 -16.27
CA ALA A 211 4.84 -11.62 -17.50
C ALA A 211 3.47 -10.92 -17.52
N GLN A 212 2.41 -11.64 -17.14
CA GLN A 212 1.05 -11.08 -17.07
C GLN A 212 0.95 -9.94 -16.06
N LEU A 213 1.41 -10.15 -14.81
CA LEU A 213 1.34 -9.11 -13.78
C LEU A 213 2.20 -7.90 -14.15
N ASN A 214 3.32 -8.12 -14.85
CA ASN A 214 4.17 -7.04 -15.29
C ASN A 214 3.52 -6.17 -16.37
N ALA A 215 2.68 -6.75 -17.24
CA ALA A 215 1.83 -5.98 -18.15
C ALA A 215 0.78 -5.16 -17.38
N GLU A 216 0.17 -5.74 -16.33
CA GLU A 216 -0.78 -5.01 -15.47
C GLU A 216 -0.09 -3.86 -14.70
N TYR A 217 1.10 -4.09 -14.14
CA TYR A 217 1.92 -3.03 -13.54
C TYR A 217 2.23 -1.93 -14.55
N ALA A 218 2.56 -2.31 -15.79
CA ALA A 218 2.89 -1.38 -16.85
C ALA A 218 1.67 -0.56 -17.31
N TYR A 219 0.48 -1.14 -17.23
CA TYR A 219 -0.78 -0.47 -17.54
C TYR A 219 -1.10 0.61 -16.50
N VAL A 220 -1.01 0.29 -15.20
CA VAL A 220 -1.37 1.24 -14.13
C VAL A 220 -0.26 2.26 -13.82
N THR A 221 0.98 2.02 -14.24
CA THR A 221 2.12 2.92 -13.98
C THR A 221 2.36 3.89 -15.13
N ARG A 222 2.49 5.20 -14.84
CA ARG A 222 2.81 6.21 -15.87
C ARG A 222 4.23 6.03 -16.42
N PRO A 223 4.51 6.45 -17.67
CA PRO A 223 5.89 6.64 -18.13
C PRO A 223 6.71 7.48 -17.13
N GLY A 224 7.94 7.04 -16.85
CA GLY A 224 8.80 7.59 -15.80
C GLY A 224 8.51 7.08 -14.38
N GLY A 225 7.37 6.44 -14.14
CA GLY A 225 7.05 5.77 -12.87
C GLY A 225 7.95 4.56 -12.60
N MET A 226 7.97 4.07 -11.37
CA MET A 226 8.91 3.03 -10.93
C MET A 226 8.25 1.89 -10.16
N VAL A 227 8.73 0.67 -10.39
CA VAL A 227 8.43 -0.51 -9.58
C VAL A 227 9.65 -0.85 -8.74
N TYR A 228 9.52 -0.71 -7.43
CA TYR A 228 10.54 -0.98 -6.43
C TYR A 228 10.42 -2.41 -5.92
N THR A 229 11.48 -3.19 -6.02
CA THR A 229 11.51 -4.56 -5.48
C THR A 229 12.66 -4.73 -4.50
N ILE A 230 12.39 -5.45 -3.41
CA ILE A 230 13.39 -5.84 -2.42
C ILE A 230 13.07 -7.23 -1.88
N THR A 231 14.09 -8.07 -1.73
CA THR A 231 13.95 -9.40 -1.12
C THR A 231 15.27 -9.83 -0.47
N ASP A 232 15.18 -10.71 0.53
CA ASP A 232 16.31 -11.42 1.14
C ASP A 232 16.66 -12.73 0.40
N VAL A 233 15.95 -13.05 -0.69
CA VAL A 233 16.16 -14.26 -1.49
C VAL A 233 16.71 -13.90 -2.85
N GLU A 234 17.99 -14.18 -3.08
CA GLU A 234 18.67 -13.86 -4.35
C GLU A 234 17.96 -14.46 -5.57
N GLU A 235 17.56 -15.73 -5.50
CA GLU A 235 16.83 -16.43 -6.58
C GLU A 235 15.52 -15.70 -6.93
N LEU A 236 14.82 -15.14 -5.93
CA LEU A 236 13.60 -14.37 -6.18
C LEU A 236 13.92 -13.02 -6.83
N SER A 237 15.02 -12.37 -6.44
CA SER A 237 15.46 -11.12 -7.09
C SER A 237 15.81 -11.34 -8.56
N GLN A 238 16.54 -12.42 -8.86
CA GLN A 238 16.84 -12.83 -10.23
C GLN A 238 15.56 -13.17 -11.00
N TRP A 239 14.62 -13.89 -10.37
CA TRP A 239 13.30 -14.17 -10.95
C TRP A 239 12.55 -12.89 -11.32
N MET A 240 12.44 -11.93 -10.40
CA MET A 240 11.79 -10.65 -10.68
C MET A 240 12.46 -9.93 -11.85
N THR A 241 13.80 -9.85 -11.84
CA THR A 241 14.58 -9.22 -12.92
C THR A 241 14.30 -9.88 -14.28
N LYS A 242 14.27 -11.21 -14.35
CA LYS A 242 13.96 -11.95 -15.59
C LYS A 242 12.59 -11.64 -16.14
N HIS A 243 11.59 -11.46 -15.28
CA HIS A 243 10.22 -11.18 -15.70
C HIS A 243 10.00 -9.71 -16.05
N PHE A 244 10.77 -8.77 -15.51
CA PHE A 244 10.64 -7.35 -15.86
C PHE A 244 11.41 -6.98 -17.12
N VAL A 245 12.66 -7.43 -17.23
CA VAL A 245 13.58 -6.98 -18.30
C VAL A 245 14.36 -8.11 -18.98
N GLY A 246 14.25 -9.36 -18.50
CA GLY A 246 14.97 -10.51 -19.02
C GLY A 246 14.17 -11.37 -20.01
N GLU A 247 14.55 -12.64 -20.13
CA GLU A 247 13.96 -13.56 -21.11
C GLU A 247 12.48 -13.93 -20.83
N GLU A 248 12.03 -13.82 -19.59
CA GLU A 248 10.67 -14.19 -19.17
C GLU A 248 9.68 -13.00 -19.21
N ALA A 249 10.11 -11.84 -19.69
CA ALA A 249 9.30 -10.62 -19.68
C ALA A 249 8.26 -10.56 -20.81
N GLY A 250 8.42 -11.35 -21.87
CA GLY A 250 7.61 -11.24 -23.08
C GLY A 250 7.64 -9.81 -23.65
N ASP A 251 6.51 -9.35 -24.19
CA ASP A 251 6.39 -8.01 -24.79
C ASP A 251 6.54 -6.88 -23.75
N ALA A 252 6.27 -7.16 -22.47
CA ALA A 252 6.43 -6.18 -21.40
C ALA A 252 7.90 -5.73 -21.22
N LYS A 253 8.88 -6.46 -21.78
CA LYS A 253 10.29 -6.06 -21.78
C LYS A 253 10.50 -4.67 -22.38
N GLU A 254 9.73 -4.30 -23.39
CA GLU A 254 9.86 -2.99 -24.06
C GLU A 254 9.38 -1.83 -23.20
N LEU A 255 8.58 -2.14 -22.18
CA LEU A 255 7.89 -1.20 -21.29
C LEU A 255 8.72 -0.83 -20.05
N TRP A 256 9.80 -1.55 -19.78
CA TRP A 256 10.61 -1.41 -18.58
C TRP A 256 12.10 -1.27 -18.89
N GLU A 257 12.80 -0.55 -18.02
CA GLU A 257 14.25 -0.55 -17.95
C GLU A 257 14.71 -0.66 -16.49
N ARG A 258 15.90 -1.21 -16.26
CA ARG A 258 16.46 -1.29 -14.91
C ARG A 258 17.09 0.06 -14.56
N VAL A 259 16.79 0.56 -13.36
CA VAL A 259 17.39 1.78 -12.80
C VAL A 259 18.86 1.51 -12.44
N SER A 260 19.75 2.48 -12.72
CA SER A 260 21.19 2.35 -12.44
C SER A 260 21.50 2.43 -10.95
N GLN A 261 22.66 1.92 -10.52
CA GLN A 261 23.02 1.92 -9.10
C GLN A 261 23.14 3.35 -8.54
N GLU A 262 23.65 4.29 -9.34
CA GLU A 262 23.81 5.69 -8.96
C GLU A 262 22.45 6.35 -8.65
N GLU A 263 21.44 6.05 -9.47
CA GLU A 263 20.07 6.54 -9.23
C GLU A 263 19.42 5.86 -8.02
N LEU A 264 19.69 4.57 -7.79
CA LEU A 264 19.21 3.87 -6.60
C LEU A 264 19.78 4.47 -5.31
N ASP A 265 21.07 4.77 -5.31
CA ASP A 265 21.78 5.33 -4.14
C ASP A 265 21.28 6.74 -3.81
N ALA A 266 20.83 7.49 -4.82
CA ALA A 266 20.26 8.82 -4.66
C ALA A 266 18.76 8.83 -4.29
N ASP A 267 18.02 7.72 -4.49
CA ASP A 267 16.57 7.70 -4.27
C ASP A 267 16.22 7.46 -2.77
N PRO A 268 15.61 8.45 -2.08
CA PRO A 268 15.22 8.29 -0.68
C PRO A 268 14.18 7.18 -0.45
N CYS A 269 13.37 6.82 -1.46
CA CYS A 269 12.44 5.71 -1.39
C CYS A 269 13.16 4.36 -1.29
N VAL A 270 14.30 4.21 -1.98
CA VAL A 270 15.13 2.99 -1.90
C VAL A 270 15.71 2.84 -0.51
N LYS A 271 16.20 3.94 0.08
CA LYS A 271 16.67 3.96 1.47
C LYS A 271 15.56 3.57 2.45
N ILE A 272 14.41 4.23 2.39
CA ILE A 272 13.27 3.91 3.28
C ILE A 272 12.83 2.45 3.12
N MET A 273 12.68 1.97 1.88
CA MET A 273 12.33 0.58 1.61
C MET A 273 13.32 -0.40 2.25
N SER A 274 14.61 -0.11 2.16
CA SER A 274 15.67 -0.97 2.69
C SER A 274 15.87 -0.88 4.20
N GLU A 275 15.39 0.16 4.88
CA GLU A 275 15.64 0.37 6.31
C GLU A 275 14.37 0.26 7.18
N GLU A 276 13.21 0.72 6.70
CA GLU A 276 12.08 1.02 7.56
C GLU A 276 11.01 -0.08 7.66
N THR A 277 10.94 -0.97 6.67
CA THR A 277 9.98 -2.08 6.71
C THR A 277 10.34 -3.08 7.81
N GLU A 278 9.34 -3.78 8.33
CA GLU A 278 9.55 -4.76 9.40
C GLU A 278 10.46 -5.92 8.96
N GLU A 279 10.29 -6.38 7.71
CA GLU A 279 11.14 -7.41 7.13
C GLU A 279 12.54 -6.87 6.86
N SER A 280 12.70 -5.64 6.37
CA SER A 280 14.01 -4.98 6.25
C SER A 280 14.77 -4.95 7.57
N LYS A 281 14.11 -4.53 8.66
CA LYS A 281 14.69 -4.48 10.02
C LYS A 281 15.06 -5.89 10.51
N LYS A 282 14.21 -6.88 10.23
CA LYS A 282 14.45 -8.28 10.60
C LYS A 282 15.65 -8.87 9.86
N VAL A 283 15.77 -8.62 8.54
CA VAL A 283 16.89 -9.08 7.72
C VAL A 283 18.19 -8.46 8.22
N THR A 284 18.23 -7.15 8.48
CA THR A 284 19.40 -6.48 9.07
C THR A 284 19.80 -7.10 10.41
N ARG A 285 18.85 -7.30 11.33
CA ARG A 285 19.13 -7.90 12.64
C ARG A 285 19.70 -9.32 12.53
N ASN A 286 19.31 -10.05 11.50
CA ASN A 286 19.79 -11.40 11.24
C ASN A 286 21.08 -11.44 10.41
N GLY A 287 21.65 -10.28 10.05
CA GLY A 287 22.83 -10.21 9.18
C GLY A 287 22.59 -10.71 7.75
N GLY A 288 21.34 -10.70 7.29
CA GLY A 288 20.97 -11.16 5.95
C GLY A 288 21.19 -10.10 4.87
N ASN A 289 21.38 -10.55 3.64
CA ASN A 289 21.51 -9.69 2.48
C ASN A 289 20.14 -9.18 2.01
N LYS A 290 20.13 -8.01 1.37
CA LYS A 290 18.95 -7.43 0.71
C LYS A 290 19.28 -7.19 -0.74
N HIS A 291 18.52 -7.82 -1.62
CA HIS A 291 18.65 -7.70 -3.06
C HIS A 291 17.59 -6.71 -3.56
N ILE A 292 18.05 -5.56 -4.06
CA ILE A 292 17.20 -4.48 -4.57
C ILE A 292 17.26 -4.47 -6.10
N ALA A 293 16.10 -4.35 -6.72
CA ALA A 293 15.99 -4.02 -8.15
C ALA A 293 14.81 -3.08 -8.35
N VAL A 294 15.04 -1.97 -9.06
CA VAL A 294 13.98 -1.02 -9.42
C VAL A 294 13.89 -0.95 -10.93
N PHE A 295 12.66 -0.92 -11.43
CA PHE A 295 12.35 -0.88 -12.86
C PHE A 295 11.59 0.40 -13.18
N ARG A 296 12.10 1.20 -14.11
CA ARG A 296 11.45 2.43 -14.58
C ARG A 296 10.56 2.10 -15.77
N ARG A 297 9.35 2.64 -15.76
CA ARG A 297 8.38 2.54 -16.85
C ARG A 297 8.85 3.43 -18.00
N LYS A 298 9.13 2.84 -19.15
CA LYS A 298 9.47 3.57 -20.37
C LYS A 298 8.22 4.24 -20.97
N SER A 299 8.42 5.15 -21.92
CA SER A 299 7.33 5.62 -22.78
C SER A 299 6.67 4.44 -23.50
N ASN A 300 5.40 4.60 -23.90
CA ASN A 300 4.77 3.62 -24.78
C ASN A 300 5.51 3.61 -26.12
N PRO A 301 5.75 2.43 -26.72
CA PRO A 301 6.26 2.37 -28.08
C PRO A 301 5.27 3.06 -29.02
N ASP A 302 5.79 3.69 -30.06
CA ASP A 302 4.95 4.22 -31.13
C ASP A 302 4.22 3.06 -31.81
N TRP A 303 2.95 3.28 -32.15
CA TRP A 303 2.22 2.31 -32.96
C TRP A 303 2.87 2.27 -34.35
N PRO A 304 3.31 1.10 -34.83
CA PRO A 304 3.76 0.99 -36.20
C PRO A 304 2.58 1.29 -37.13
N GLU A 305 2.81 2.17 -38.11
CA GLU A 305 1.85 2.51 -39.16
C GLU A 305 1.43 1.28 -40.00
#